data_AF-A0A517QYS1-F1
#
_entry.id   AF-A0A517QYS1-F1
#
_cell.length_a   1.000
_cell.length_b   1.000
_cell.length_c   1.000
_cell.angle_alpha   90.00
_cell.angle_beta   90.00
_cell.angle_gamma   90.00
#
_symmetry.space_group_name_H-M   'P 1'
#
loop_
_entity.id
_entity.type
_entity.pdbx_description
1 polymer ?
#
loop_
_entity_poly.entity_id
_entity_poly.type
_entity_poly.pdbx_seq_one_letter_code
_entity_poly.pdbx_strand_id
1 'polypeptide(L)'
;MLWSWLRDGDEPWGPAYFWFNVAEGLIWFGLGFYVLIRAYRRSWREGLSPVETAYAVAFVVFGLTDLREAWICTPVLIIAKGLICATILLIRREITRRYYLSTKWI
;
A
#
# COMPACT_ATOMS: atom_id res chain seq x y z
N MET A 1 -4.20 -9.46 -26.91
CA MET A 1 -4.76 -10.29 -25.83
C MET A 1 -3.84 -10.09 -24.63
N LEU A 2 -4.18 -9.17 -23.72
CA LEU A 2 -3.40 -9.01 -22.48
C LEU A 2 -3.73 -10.21 -21.60
N TRP A 3 -2.73 -11.04 -21.35
CA TRP A 3 -2.76 -12.23 -20.50
C TRP A 3 -3.49 -11.95 -19.19
N SER A 4 -4.50 -12.75 -18.84
CA SER A 4 -5.23 -12.64 -17.57
C SER A 4 -5.46 -14.03 -17.04
N TRP A 5 -4.93 -14.34 -15.85
CA TRP A 5 -5.28 -15.58 -15.16
C TRP A 5 -6.53 -15.33 -14.32
N LEU A 6 -7.64 -15.92 -14.77
CA LEU A 6 -8.71 -16.28 -13.87
C LEU A 6 -8.29 -17.55 -13.14
N ARG A 7 -8.73 -17.68 -11.88
CA ARG A 7 -8.54 -18.88 -11.08
C ARG A 7 -9.30 -20.05 -11.72
N ASP A 8 -8.72 -20.66 -12.73
CA ASP A 8 -9.12 -21.98 -13.21
C ASP A 8 -8.62 -22.98 -12.15
N GLY A 9 -9.55 -23.68 -11.51
CA GLY A 9 -9.35 -24.39 -10.24
C GLY A 9 -8.37 -25.57 -10.24
N ASP A 10 -7.60 -25.77 -11.31
CA ASP A 10 -6.79 -26.96 -11.57
C ASP A 10 -5.29 -26.77 -11.27
N GLU A 11 -4.84 -25.57 -10.88
CA GLU A 11 -3.44 -25.33 -10.53
C GLU A 11 -3.14 -25.58 -9.04
N PRO A 12 -2.18 -26.46 -8.70
CA PRO A 12 -1.85 -26.81 -7.31
C PRO A 12 -1.33 -25.62 -6.48
N TRP A 13 -0.85 -24.55 -7.13
CA TRP A 13 -0.35 -23.34 -6.47
C TRP A 13 -1.44 -22.29 -6.20
N GLY A 14 -2.63 -22.44 -6.78
CA GLY A 14 -3.73 -21.48 -6.67
C GLY A 14 -4.12 -21.14 -5.21
N PRO A 15 -4.28 -22.13 -4.31
CA PRO A 15 -4.60 -21.85 -2.90
C PRO A 15 -3.49 -21.11 -2.16
N ALA A 16 -2.22 -21.44 -2.41
CA ALA A 16 -1.08 -20.78 -1.77
C ALA A 16 -0.96 -19.32 -2.24
N TYR A 17 -1.11 -19.06 -3.54
CA TYR A 17 -1.10 -17.72 -4.12
C TYR A 17 -2.26 -16.86 -3.58
N PHE A 18 -3.46 -17.43 -3.48
CA PHE A 18 -4.62 -16.76 -2.89
C PHE A 18 -4.34 -16.31 -1.45
N TRP A 19 -3.92 -17.23 -0.58
CA TRP A 19 -3.68 -16.89 0.83
C TRP A 19 -2.49 -15.94 1.02
N PHE A 20 -1.46 -16.05 0.18
CA PHE A 20 -0.34 -15.11 0.16
C PHE A 20 -0.83 -13.69 -0.11
N ASN A 21 -1.58 -13.49 -1.21
CA ASN A 21 -2.10 -12.16 -1.57
C ASN A 21 -3.10 -11.61 -0.54
N VAL A 22 -3.92 -12.47 0.07
CA VAL A 22 -4.80 -12.07 1.18
C VAL A 22 -4.00 -11.62 2.39
N ALA A 23 -2.98 -12.38 2.81
CA ALA A 23 -2.13 -12.01 3.92
C ALA A 23 -1.35 -10.71 3.64
N GLU A 24 -0.82 -10.57 2.42
CA GLU A 24 -0.13 -9.36 1.95
C GLU A 24 -1.06 -8.14 2.04
N GLY A 25 -2.28 -8.25 1.50
CA GLY A 25 -3.28 -7.19 1.55
C GLY A 25 -3.64 -6.78 2.98
N LEU A 26 -3.82 -7.74 3.89
CA LEU A 26 -4.11 -7.47 5.30
C LEU A 26 -2.97 -6.73 6.00
N ILE A 27 -1.72 -7.08 5.70
CA ILE A 27 -0.55 -6.37 6.24
C ILE A 27 -0.55 -4.91 5.76
N TRP A 28 -0.82 -4.66 4.48
CA TRP A 28 -0.89 -3.29 3.95
C TRP A 28 -2.03 -2.48 4.55
N PHE A 29 -3.21 -3.07 4.76
CA PHE A 29 -4.28 -2.40 5.50
C PHE A 29 -3.84 -2.07 6.92
N GLY A 30 -3.21 -3.00 7.64
CA GLY A 30 -2.69 -2.77 8.98
C GLY A 30 -1.73 -1.58 9.03
N LEU A 31 -0.80 -1.50 8.08
CA LEU A 31 0.13 -0.37 7.94
C LEU A 31 -0.60 0.94 7.61
N GLY A 32 -1.54 0.90 6.66
CA GLY A 32 -2.36 2.06 6.28
C GLY A 32 -3.16 2.62 7.45
N PHE A 33 -3.84 1.75 8.20
CA PHE A 33 -4.58 2.13 9.41
C PHE A 33 -3.65 2.67 10.50
N TYR A 34 -2.50 2.05 10.72
CA TYR A 34 -1.51 2.54 11.68
C TYR A 34 -1.05 3.96 11.34
N VAL A 35 -0.71 4.23 10.07
CA VAL A 35 -0.33 5.57 9.61
C VAL A 35 -1.49 6.55 9.78
N LEU A 36 -2.72 6.15 9.43
CA LEU A 36 -3.91 6.99 9.58
C LEU A 36 -4.18 7.36 11.05
N ILE A 37 -4.11 6.38 11.96
CA ILE A 37 -4.30 6.59 13.40
C ILE A 37 -3.21 7.51 13.94
N ARG A 38 -1.96 7.33 13.50
CA ARG A 38 -0.84 8.21 13.89
C ARG A 38 -1.06 9.64 13.39
N ALA A 39 -1.46 9.81 12.13
CA ALA A 39 -1.75 11.12 11.54
C ALA A 39 -2.92 11.81 12.27
N TYR A 40 -3.99 11.07 12.57
CA TYR A 40 -5.14 11.57 13.32
C TYR A 40 -4.75 11.97 14.75
N ARG A 41 -3.96 11.17 15.47
CA ARG A 41 -3.48 11.56 16.81
C ARG A 41 -2.62 12.83 16.78
N ARG A 42 -1.80 13.00 15.74
CA ARG A 42 -0.99 14.20 15.56
C ARG A 42 -1.84 15.41 15.17
N SER A 43 -2.89 15.22 14.39
CA SER A 43 -3.73 16.31 13.89
C SER A 43 -4.45 17.07 15.00
N TRP A 44 -4.69 16.41 16.14
CA TRP A 44 -5.23 17.04 17.34
C TRP A 44 -4.29 18.08 17.96
N ARG A 45 -2.99 18.03 17.66
CA ARG A 45 -1.97 18.95 18.19
C ARG A 45 -1.46 19.95 17.14
N GLU A 46 -1.28 19.50 15.90
CA GLU A 46 -0.54 20.25 14.88
C GLU A 46 -1.30 20.40 13.55
N GLY A 47 -2.53 19.88 13.44
CA GLY A 47 -3.29 19.84 12.20
C GLY A 47 -2.98 18.61 11.33
N LEU A 48 -3.90 18.29 10.41
CA LEU A 48 -3.82 17.11 9.55
C LEU A 48 -2.78 17.34 8.45
N SER A 49 -1.73 16.51 8.41
CA SER A 49 -0.73 16.56 7.34
C SER A 49 -1.26 15.87 6.08
N PRO A 50 -1.47 16.59 4.95
CA PRO A 50 -1.98 15.99 3.72
C PRO A 50 -1.07 14.86 3.19
N VAL A 51 0.23 14.95 3.48
CA VAL A 51 1.23 13.96 3.07
C VAL A 51 1.05 12.64 3.83
N GLU A 52 0.76 12.70 5.14
CA GLU A 52 0.54 11.49 5.95
C GLU A 52 -0.79 10.82 5.58
N THR A 53 -1.83 11.60 5.27
CA THR A 53 -3.10 11.07 4.77
C THR A 53 -2.93 10.40 3.41
N ALA A 54 -2.24 11.06 2.46
CA ALA A 54 -1.93 10.46 1.15
C ALA A 54 -1.12 9.17 1.29
N TYR A 55 -0.18 9.12 2.25
CA TYR A 55 0.62 7.94 2.54
C TYR A 55 -0.24 6.78 3.09
N ALA A 56 -1.15 7.06 4.02
CA ALA A 56 -2.08 6.08 4.55
C ALA A 56 -3.01 5.53 3.46
N VAL A 57 -3.56 6.42 2.62
CA VAL A 57 -4.41 6.04 1.48
C VAL A 57 -3.63 5.16 0.50
N ALA A 58 -2.36 5.48 0.21
CA ALA A 58 -1.55 4.66 -0.69
C ALA A 58 -1.39 3.21 -0.19
N PHE A 59 -1.19 3.00 1.12
CA PHE A 59 -1.16 1.65 1.69
C PHE A 59 -2.50 0.91 1.60
N VAL A 60 -3.61 1.61 1.87
CA VAL A 60 -4.96 1.03 1.76
C VAL A 60 -5.26 0.62 0.31
N VAL A 61 -4.91 1.48 -0.66
CA VAL A 61 -5.09 1.18 -2.08
C VAL A 61 -4.21 0.02 -2.52
N PHE A 62 -2.97 -0.07 -2.01
CA PHE A 62 -2.09 -1.23 -2.27
C PHE A 62 -2.68 -2.53 -1.71
N GLY A 63 -3.23 -2.49 -0.48
CA GLY A 63 -3.91 -3.64 0.10
C GLY A 63 -5.15 -4.08 -0.70
N LEU A 64 -5.89 -3.13 -1.28
CA LEU A 64 -7.00 -3.42 -2.20
C LEU A 64 -6.52 -4.09 -3.50
N THR A 65 -5.37 -3.68 -4.04
CA THR A 65 -4.82 -4.33 -5.23
C THR A 65 -4.41 -5.78 -4.94
N ASP A 66 -3.84 -6.05 -3.76
CA ASP A 66 -3.42 -7.41 -3.38
C ASP A 66 -4.62 -8.32 -3.14
N LEU A 67 -5.65 -7.80 -2.45
CA LEU A 67 -6.92 -8.51 -2.35
C LEU A 67 -7.45 -8.82 -3.75
N ARG A 68 -7.56 -7.84 -4.64
CA ARG A 68 -8.05 -8.09 -6.02
C ARG A 68 -7.21 -9.12 -6.76
N GLU A 69 -5.89 -9.11 -6.58
CA GLU A 69 -4.93 -10.05 -7.16
C GLU A 69 -5.17 -11.50 -6.69
N ALA A 70 -5.69 -11.71 -5.48
CA ALA A 70 -6.08 -13.03 -5.00
C ALA A 70 -7.17 -13.69 -5.87
N TRP A 71 -8.02 -12.91 -6.54
CA TRP A 71 -9.06 -13.44 -7.42
C TRP A 71 -8.72 -13.35 -8.90
N ILE A 72 -8.11 -12.24 -9.34
CA ILE A 72 -7.82 -11.98 -10.75
C ILE A 72 -6.49 -11.23 -10.85
N CYS A 73 -5.49 -11.85 -11.47
CA CYS A 73 -4.23 -11.18 -11.80
C CYS A 73 -4.27 -10.68 -13.25
N THR A 74 -4.12 -9.37 -13.45
CA THR A 74 -4.01 -8.75 -14.78
C THR A 74 -2.77 -7.86 -14.85
N PRO A 75 -2.15 -7.71 -16.03
CA PRO A 75 -0.99 -6.83 -16.22
C PRO A 75 -1.27 -5.39 -15.81
N VAL A 76 -2.51 -4.91 -15.99
CA VAL A 76 -2.93 -3.59 -15.54
C VAL A 76 -2.88 -3.48 -14.01
N LEU A 77 -3.26 -4.53 -13.28
CA LEU A 77 -3.16 -4.59 -11.82
C LEU A 77 -1.71 -4.53 -11.36
N ILE A 78 -0.81 -5.25 -12.04
CA ILE A 78 0.63 -5.26 -11.72
C ILE A 78 1.23 -3.86 -11.93
N ILE A 79 0.90 -3.19 -13.04
CA ILE A 79 1.35 -1.82 -13.31
C ILE A 79 0.79 -0.86 -12.24
N ALA A 80 -0.50 -0.98 -11.91
CA ALA A 80 -1.11 -0.16 -10.85
C ALA A 80 -0.42 -0.36 -9.50
N LYS A 81 -0.16 -1.61 -9.10
CA LYS A 81 0.58 -1.96 -7.88
C LYS A 81 1.98 -1.36 -7.90
N GLY A 82 2.69 -1.45 -9.03
CA GLY A 82 4.00 -0.80 -9.23
C GLY A 82 3.96 0.72 -9.03
N LEU A 83 2.96 1.40 -9.59
CA LEU A 83 2.78 2.85 -9.43
C LEU A 83 2.45 3.26 -7.99
N ILE A 84 1.62 2.48 -7.30
CA ILE A 84 1.30 2.71 -5.89
C ILE A 84 2.54 2.49 -5.02
N CYS A 85 3.32 1.43 -5.26
CA CYS A 85 4.59 1.19 -4.58
C CYS A 85 5.56 2.36 -4.76
N ALA A 86 5.74 2.82 -6.01
CA ALA A 86 6.58 3.97 -6.30
C ALA A 86 6.11 5.22 -5.54
N THR A 87 4.80 5.44 -5.46
CA THR A 87 4.20 6.56 -4.71
C THR A 87 4.50 6.45 -3.21
N ILE A 88 4.35 5.27 -2.61
CA ILE A 88 4.71 5.00 -1.21
C ILE A 88 6.20 5.32 -0.98
N LEU A 89 7.11 4.86 -1.85
CA LEU A 89 8.54 5.10 -1.70
C LEU A 89 8.90 6.58 -1.84
N LEU A 90 8.28 7.30 -2.78
CA LEU A 90 8.49 8.74 -2.98
C LEU A 90 8.00 9.54 -1.78
N ILE A 91 6.80 9.23 -1.26
CA ILE A 91 6.27 9.88 -0.07
C ILE A 91 7.14 9.57 1.15
N ARG A 92 7.57 8.31 1.33
CA ARG A 92 8.49 7.92 2.41
C ARG A 92 9.79 8.71 2.35
N ARG A 93 10.39 8.84 1.15
CA ARG A 93 11.60 9.63 0.94
C ARG A 93 11.39 11.10 1.32
N GLU A 94 10.27 11.70 0.94
CA GLU A 94 9.96 13.09 1.27
C GLU A 94 9.75 13.29 2.78
N ILE A 95 9.03 12.38 3.44
CA ILE A 95 8.85 12.39 4.89
C ILE A 95 10.22 12.31 5.58
N THR A 96 11.06 11.33 5.25
CA THR A 96 12.40 11.19 5.84
C THR A 96 13.26 12.43 5.60
N ARG A 97 13.20 13.03 4.40
CA ARG A 97 13.94 14.27 4.11
C ARG A 97 13.52 15.42 5.02
N ARG A 98 12.22 15.62 5.23
CA ARG A 98 11.69 16.70 6.11
C ARG A 98 12.09 16.49 7.56
N TYR A 99 11.98 15.26 8.07
CA TYR A 99 12.41 14.94 9.43
C TYR A 99 13.93 15.10 9.62
N TYR A 100 14.74 14.63 8.67
CA TYR A 100 16.20 14.70 8.76
C TYR A 100 16.73 16.14 8.70
N LEU A 101 16.09 17.01 7.91
CA LEU A 101 16.39 18.44 7.89
C LEU A 101 16.01 19.12 9.21
N SER A 102 14.88 18.75 9.82
CA SER A 102 14.47 19.29 11.12
C SER A 102 15.44 18.99 12.26
N THR A 103 16.19 17.88 12.20
CA THR A 103 17.12 17.49 13.28
C THR A 103 18.51 18.12 13.15
N LYS A 104 18.91 18.58 11.95
CA LYS A 104 20.24 19.19 11.71
C LYS A 104 20.36 20.65 12.16
N TRP A 105 19.26 21.29 12.57
CA TRP A 105 19.24 22.68 13.02
C TRP A 105 19.06 22.83 14.55
N ILE A 106 19.29 21.75 15.31
CA ILE A 106 19.45 21.74 16.77
C ILE A 106 20.91 21.43 17.07
#